data_AF-A0A935A488-F1
#
_entry.id   AF-A0A935A488-F1
#
_cell.length_a   1.000
_cell.length_b   1.000
_cell.length_c   1.000
_cell.angle_alpha   90.00
_cell.angle_beta   90.00
_cell.angle_gamma   90.00
#
_symmetry.space_group_name_H-M   'P 1'
#
loop_
_entity.id
_entity.type
_entity.pdbx_description
1 polymer ?
#
loop_
_entity_poly.entity_id
_entity_poly.type
_entity_poly.pdbx_seq_one_letter_code
_entity_poly.pdbx_strand_id
1 'polypeptide(L)'
;MSGGYGQGMMGQGMMGQGMMGQGMMGGGYGQGMMSGGHHGFGMMGQRDGLPGITLDDAQRKKANGIQDDLRRKRWELMGRTMDEQIKLRDLYEADKRDPAAIGAAYQRVFDLRRQMIEATVAAHNKIEELLTPEQRKSARDYWGQSWRGRMMGQ
;
A
#
# COMPACT_ATOMS: atom_id res chain seq x y z
N MET A 1 -50.15 -45.66 46.88
CA MET A 1 -51.19 -44.72 46.44
C MET A 1 -50.52 -43.69 45.54
N SER A 2 -51.02 -43.57 44.30
CA SER A 2 -50.87 -42.51 43.26
C SER A 2 -49.49 -41.90 43.00
N GLY A 3 -48.91 -41.92 41.79
CA GLY A 3 -49.51 -41.89 40.46
C GLY A 3 -49.89 -40.45 40.08
N GLY A 4 -49.23 -39.85 39.08
CA GLY A 4 -49.57 -38.49 38.66
C GLY A 4 -48.68 -37.93 37.55
N TYR A 5 -48.84 -38.47 36.34
CA TYR A 5 -48.39 -37.85 35.10
C TYR A 5 -49.37 -36.74 34.69
N GLY A 6 -48.87 -35.65 34.10
CA GLY A 6 -49.59 -34.89 33.07
C GLY A 6 -49.94 -33.44 33.41
N GLN A 7 -49.34 -32.51 32.66
CA GLN A 7 -49.96 -31.29 32.09
C GLN A 7 -48.85 -30.54 31.31
N GLY A 8 -49.00 -30.19 30.04
CA GLY A 8 -50.20 -30.23 29.22
C GLY A 8 -49.98 -29.90 27.74
N MET A 9 -51.10 -30.02 27.05
CA MET A 9 -51.54 -29.30 25.84
C MET A 9 -50.79 -29.56 24.52
N MET A 10 -51.37 -30.49 23.76
CA MET A 10 -51.40 -30.47 22.31
C MET A 10 -52.20 -29.27 21.78
N GLY A 11 -51.69 -28.66 20.71
CA GLY A 11 -52.48 -28.24 19.54
C GLY A 11 -53.01 -26.81 19.53
N GLN A 12 -52.43 -25.93 18.71
CA GLN A 12 -52.94 -25.54 17.38
C GLN A 12 -52.44 -24.14 16.95
N GLY A 13 -52.05 -24.04 15.67
CA GLY A 13 -51.82 -22.77 14.95
C GLY A 13 -50.41 -22.65 14.36
N MET A 14 -50.07 -23.42 13.32
CA MET A 14 -50.04 -22.98 11.91
C MET A 14 -49.05 -21.85 11.57
N MET A 15 -48.01 -22.25 10.82
CA MET A 15 -47.13 -21.56 9.85
C MET A 15 -45.68 -21.95 10.17
N GLY A 16 -44.97 -22.80 9.43
CA GLY A 16 -44.96 -22.98 7.97
C GLY A 16 -43.54 -22.64 7.49
N GLN A 17 -42.86 -23.61 6.89
CA GLN A 17 -41.51 -23.56 6.30
C GLN A 17 -40.36 -23.36 7.32
N GLY A 18 -39.32 -24.18 7.39
CA GLY A 18 -38.76 -25.15 6.46
C GLY A 18 -37.25 -25.15 6.72
N MET A 19 -36.61 -26.32 6.55
CA MET A 19 -35.17 -26.54 6.56
C MET A 19 -34.47 -26.63 7.93
N MET A 20 -34.61 -27.81 8.56
CA MET A 20 -33.43 -28.44 9.16
C MET A 20 -32.51 -28.95 8.05
N GLY A 21 -31.22 -28.71 8.23
CA GLY A 21 -30.18 -29.67 7.89
C GLY A 21 -29.65 -29.65 6.46
N GLN A 22 -28.67 -28.81 6.18
CA GLN A 22 -27.67 -29.14 5.17
C GLN A 22 -26.39 -28.33 5.34
N GLY A 23 -25.26 -29.05 5.42
CA GLY A 23 -23.96 -28.54 4.99
C GLY A 23 -23.15 -27.81 6.06
N MET A 24 -22.37 -28.58 6.83
CA MET A 24 -21.06 -28.12 7.30
C MET A 24 -20.13 -27.92 6.08
N MET A 25 -20.30 -26.81 5.37
CA MET A 25 -19.32 -26.23 4.46
C MET A 25 -19.43 -24.73 4.56
N GLY A 26 -18.39 -24.08 5.08
CA GLY A 26 -18.34 -22.64 5.16
C GLY A 26 -17.09 -22.23 5.88
N GLY A 27 -15.99 -22.13 5.13
CA GLY A 27 -14.72 -21.64 5.63
C GLY A 27 -14.91 -20.32 6.37
N GLY A 28 -14.40 -20.28 7.60
CA GLY A 28 -14.25 -19.06 8.36
C GLY A 28 -13.21 -18.17 7.70
N TYR A 29 -13.61 -17.48 6.65
CA TYR A 29 -12.96 -16.28 6.16
C TYR A 29 -13.97 -15.18 6.40
N GLY A 30 -13.72 -14.36 7.41
CA GLY A 30 -14.53 -13.19 7.68
C GLY A 30 -14.59 -12.33 6.42
N GLN A 31 -15.75 -12.32 5.77
CA GLN A 31 -16.16 -11.25 4.87
C GLN A 31 -16.36 -9.99 5.72
N GLY A 32 -15.25 -9.34 6.04
CA GLY A 32 -15.20 -8.08 6.76
C GLY A 32 -14.29 -7.12 6.01
N MET A 33 -14.90 -6.31 5.15
CA MET A 33 -14.45 -4.95 4.83
C MET A 33 -12.92 -4.73 4.66
N MET A 34 -12.34 -5.28 3.60
CA MET A 34 -11.12 -4.73 3.00
C MET A 34 -11.40 -4.07 1.63
N SER A 35 -12.49 -3.30 1.56
CA SER A 35 -12.60 -2.20 0.61
C SER A 35 -11.78 -1.02 1.15
N GLY A 36 -10.47 -1.13 1.01
CA GLY A 36 -9.51 -0.20 1.58
C GLY A 36 -8.11 -0.51 1.07
N GLY A 37 -7.80 -0.04 -0.14
CA GLY A 37 -6.42 0.19 -0.54
C GLY A 37 -5.58 -1.03 -0.94
N HIS A 38 -6.13 -2.05 -1.57
CA HIS A 38 -5.32 -2.97 -2.37
C HIS A 38 -4.97 -2.32 -3.72
N HIS A 39 -4.09 -1.31 -3.70
CA HIS A 39 -3.28 -0.99 -4.87
C HIS A 39 -2.22 -2.08 -5.01
N GLY A 40 -2.67 -3.26 -5.47
CA GLY A 40 -1.78 -4.26 -6.03
C GLY A 40 -0.94 -3.60 -7.14
N PHE A 41 0.31 -4.05 -7.23
CA PHE A 41 1.36 -3.54 -8.11
C PHE A 41 1.09 -3.81 -9.61
N GLY A 42 -0.02 -3.29 -10.12
CA GLY A 42 -0.41 -3.37 -11.52
C GLY A 42 -1.53 -2.37 -11.76
N MET A 43 -1.39 -1.53 -12.78
CA MET A 43 -2.27 -0.40 -13.13
C MET A 43 -1.95 0.95 -12.46
N MET A 44 -0.67 1.28 -12.31
CA MET A 44 -0.23 2.68 -12.38
C MET A 44 0.46 2.91 -13.74
N GLY A 45 -0.27 2.65 -14.82
CA GLY A 45 -0.04 3.32 -16.11
C GLY A 45 -0.56 4.77 -16.05
N GLN A 46 -0.34 5.42 -14.90
CA GLN A 46 -0.88 6.72 -14.55
C GLN A 46 -0.05 7.74 -15.31
N ARG A 47 -0.38 7.94 -16.58
CA ARG A 47 -0.04 9.09 -17.42
C ARG A 47 1.13 9.88 -16.82
N ASP A 48 2.35 9.41 -17.06
CA ASP A 48 3.63 9.98 -16.55
C ASP A 48 3.87 11.38 -17.16
N GLY A 49 2.94 12.29 -16.89
CA GLY A 49 2.95 13.66 -17.33
C GLY A 49 2.65 14.52 -16.12
N LEU A 50 3.48 15.53 -15.92
CA LEU A 50 3.23 16.57 -14.93
C LEU A 50 1.83 17.16 -15.20
N PRO A 51 0.88 17.03 -14.26
CA PRO A 51 -0.48 17.51 -14.48
C PRO A 51 -0.46 19.00 -14.83
N GLY A 52 -1.11 19.37 -15.93
CA GLY A 52 -1.17 20.77 -16.38
C GLY A 52 0.07 21.29 -17.11
N ILE A 53 1.05 20.44 -17.46
CA ILE A 53 2.21 20.82 -18.27
C ILE A 53 2.16 20.13 -19.63
N THR A 54 2.05 20.92 -20.68
CA THR A 54 2.21 20.44 -22.06
C THR A 54 3.69 20.36 -22.38
N LEU A 55 4.22 19.14 -22.50
CA LEU A 55 5.56 18.86 -22.99
C LEU A 55 5.52 18.59 -24.50
N ASP A 56 6.52 19.08 -25.24
CA ASP A 56 6.76 18.64 -26.61
C ASP A 56 7.26 17.18 -26.65
N ASP A 57 7.33 16.58 -27.84
CA ASP A 57 7.69 15.17 -27.99
C ASP A 57 9.12 14.85 -27.56
N ALA A 58 10.06 15.79 -27.76
CA ALA A 58 11.45 15.62 -27.36
C ALA A 58 11.60 15.71 -25.83
N GLN A 59 10.94 16.69 -25.20
CA GLN A 59 10.85 16.84 -23.74
C GLN A 59 10.20 15.61 -23.12
N ARG A 60 9.07 15.16 -23.67
CA ARG A 60 8.33 13.98 -23.19
C ARG A 60 9.18 12.73 -23.25
N LYS A 61 9.85 12.46 -24.39
CA LYS A 61 10.69 11.27 -24.54
C LYS A 61 11.84 11.25 -23.52
N LYS A 62 12.50 12.40 -23.31
CA LYS A 62 13.58 12.52 -22.32
C LYS A 62 13.07 12.39 -20.89
N ALA A 63 11.95 13.05 -20.57
CA ALA A 63 11.32 12.97 -19.25
C ALA A 63 10.90 11.53 -18.91
N ASN A 64 10.31 10.80 -19.87
CA ASN A 64 9.94 9.39 -19.69
C ASN A 64 11.17 8.52 -19.40
N GLY A 65 12.29 8.73 -20.11
CA GLY A 65 13.54 8.02 -19.83
C GLY A 65 14.04 8.24 -18.39
N ILE A 66 13.98 9.49 -17.91
CA ILE A 66 14.34 9.82 -16.52
C ILE A 66 13.39 9.16 -15.51
N GLN A 67 12.09 9.13 -15.80
CA GLN A 67 11.10 8.46 -14.94
C GLN A 67 11.29 6.94 -14.91
N ASP A 68 11.62 6.32 -16.05
CA ASP A 68 11.91 4.89 -16.14
C ASP A 68 13.17 4.51 -15.33
N ASP A 69 14.22 5.32 -15.41
CA ASP A 69 15.42 5.16 -14.58
C ASP A 69 15.10 5.28 -13.09
N LEU A 70 14.32 6.30 -12.71
CA LEU A 70 13.87 6.48 -11.33
C LEU A 70 13.04 5.27 -10.86
N ARG A 71 12.13 4.77 -11.70
CA ARG A 71 11.27 3.61 -11.39
C ARG A 71 12.11 2.37 -11.14
N ARG A 72 13.10 2.08 -12.00
CA ARG A 72 14.04 0.96 -11.81
C ARG A 72 14.79 1.08 -10.49
N LYS A 73 15.38 2.25 -10.22
CA LYS A 73 16.14 2.49 -8.98
C LYS A 73 15.28 2.38 -7.73
N ARG A 74 14.05 2.91 -7.77
CA ARG A 74 13.10 2.77 -6.66
C ARG A 74 12.72 1.32 -6.42
N TRP A 75 12.50 0.54 -7.48
CA TRP A 75 12.19 -0.89 -7.32
C TRP A 75 13.34 -1.64 -6.64
N GLU A 76 14.58 -1.42 -7.07
CA GLU A 76 15.77 -1.99 -6.43
C GLU A 76 15.85 -1.64 -4.93
N LEU A 77 15.68 -0.36 -4.59
CA LEU A 77 15.71 0.12 -3.21
C LEU A 77 14.55 -0.44 -2.36
N MET A 78 13.37 -0.58 -2.95
CA MET A 78 12.21 -1.20 -2.29
C MET A 78 12.46 -2.69 -2.03
N GLY A 79 13.07 -3.41 -2.97
CA GLY A 79 13.47 -4.82 -2.77
C GLY A 79 14.38 -4.96 -1.56
N ARG A 80 15.45 -4.15 -1.48
CA ARG A 80 16.35 -4.13 -0.32
C ARG A 80 15.65 -3.75 0.98
N THR A 81 14.64 -2.88 0.91
CA THR A 81 13.85 -2.50 2.08
C THR A 81 13.02 -3.68 2.58
N MET A 82 12.47 -4.50 1.67
CA MET A 82 11.77 -5.73 2.02
C MET A 82 12.72 -6.75 2.66
N ASP A 83 13.94 -6.88 2.15
CA ASP A 83 14.96 -7.78 2.75
C ASP A 83 15.27 -7.39 4.20
N GLU A 84 15.45 -6.09 4.49
CA GLU A 84 15.67 -5.62 5.87
C GLU A 84 14.40 -5.76 6.74
N GLN A 85 13.20 -5.70 6.17
CA GLN A 85 11.96 -6.01 6.89
C GLN A 85 11.84 -7.50 7.26
N ILE A 86 12.24 -8.40 6.36
CA ILE A 86 12.33 -9.84 6.63
C ILE A 86 13.32 -10.08 7.78
N LYS A 87 14.50 -9.45 7.72
CA LYS A 87 15.48 -9.53 8.80
C LYS A 87 14.94 -9.00 10.12
N LEU A 88 14.21 -7.89 10.11
CA LEU A 88 13.57 -7.35 11.31
C LEU A 88 12.58 -8.34 11.91
N ARG A 89 11.73 -8.98 11.09
CA ARG A 89 10.81 -10.03 11.55
C ARG A 89 11.57 -11.13 12.29
N ASP A 90 12.61 -11.68 11.65
CA ASP A 90 13.39 -12.78 12.23
C ASP A 90 14.06 -12.37 13.57
N LEU A 91 14.57 -11.13 13.66
CA LEU A 91 15.15 -10.57 14.89
C LEU A 91 14.11 -10.39 16.03
N TYR A 92 12.86 -10.12 15.69
CA TYR A 92 11.78 -9.96 16.67
C TYR A 92 11.19 -11.30 17.13
N GLU A 93 11.23 -12.32 16.27
CA GLU A 93 10.78 -13.70 16.53
C GLU A 93 11.81 -14.54 17.29
N ALA A 94 13.07 -14.12 17.33
CA ALA A 94 14.12 -14.79 18.09
C ALA A 94 13.82 -14.88 19.60
N ASP A 95 14.21 -15.99 20.23
CA ASP A 95 14.04 -16.25 21.68
C ASP A 95 14.55 -15.10 22.55
N LYS A 96 15.68 -14.50 22.14
CA LYS A 96 16.22 -13.28 22.74
C LYS A 96 16.41 -12.22 21.66
N ARG A 97 15.66 -11.14 21.79
CA ARG A 97 15.76 -9.97 20.92
C ARG A 97 17.07 -9.23 21.18
N ASP A 98 17.84 -8.98 20.13
CA ASP A 98 19.06 -8.17 20.18
C ASP A 98 18.72 -6.72 19.80
N PRO A 99 18.72 -5.77 20.77
CA PRO A 99 18.40 -4.37 20.49
C PRO A 99 19.35 -3.72 19.49
N ALA A 100 20.63 -4.10 19.48
CA ALA A 100 21.62 -3.50 18.59
C ALA A 100 21.42 -3.97 17.15
N ALA A 101 21.14 -5.27 16.95
CA ALA A 101 20.84 -5.82 15.64
C ALA A 101 19.54 -5.25 15.05
N ILE A 102 18.50 -5.09 15.88
CA ILE A 102 17.23 -4.47 15.49
C ILE A 102 17.45 -3.00 15.10
N GLY A 103 18.17 -2.24 15.93
CA GLY A 103 18.50 -0.83 15.65
C GLY A 103 19.27 -0.67 14.33
N ALA A 104 20.24 -1.55 14.07
CA ALA A 104 21.00 -1.53 12.83
C ALA A 104 20.15 -1.84 11.59
N ALA A 105 19.19 -2.78 11.68
CA ALA A 105 18.28 -3.09 10.58
C ALA A 105 17.33 -1.91 10.29
N TYR A 106 16.80 -1.24 11.33
CA TYR A 106 16.02 0.00 11.14
C TYR A 106 16.84 1.11 10.51
N GLN A 107 18.09 1.30 10.94
CA GLN A 107 18.98 2.31 10.34
C GLN A 107 19.13 2.08 8.83
N ARG A 108 19.32 0.82 8.40
CA ARG A 108 19.38 0.48 6.98
C ARG A 108 18.08 0.78 6.24
N VAL A 109 16.92 0.48 6.84
CA VAL A 109 15.62 0.86 6.28
C VAL A 109 15.53 2.38 6.08
N PHE A 110 15.97 3.18 7.06
CA PHE A 110 15.97 4.64 6.95
C PHE A 110 16.92 5.13 5.85
N ASP A 111 18.11 4.55 5.75
CA ASP A 111 19.06 4.88 4.69
C ASP A 111 18.55 4.53 3.29
N LEU A 112 17.86 3.41 3.12
CA LEU A 112 17.22 3.05 1.86
C LEU A 112 16.10 4.03 1.50
N ARG A 113 15.29 4.44 2.49
CA ARG A 113 14.25 5.47 2.29
C ARG A 113 14.86 6.82 1.91
N ARG A 114 15.95 7.24 2.54
CA ARG A 114 16.70 8.44 2.19
C ARG A 114 17.19 8.37 0.74
N GLN A 115 17.76 7.24 0.32
CA GLN A 115 18.22 7.06 -1.07
C GLN A 115 17.07 7.16 -2.09
N MET A 116 15.86 6.68 -1.76
CA MET A 116 14.69 6.86 -2.62
C MET A 116 14.28 8.34 -2.75
N ILE A 117 14.34 9.09 -1.65
CA ILE A 117 14.08 10.54 -1.63
C ILE A 117 15.10 11.27 -2.51
N GLU A 118 16.39 11.01 -2.31
CA GLU A 118 17.47 11.62 -3.08
C GLU A 118 17.37 11.30 -4.57
N ALA A 119 17.08 10.04 -4.93
CA ALA A 119 16.87 9.65 -6.33
C ALA A 119 15.71 10.41 -6.98
N THR A 120 14.64 10.66 -6.22
CA THR A 120 13.48 11.41 -6.70
C THR A 120 13.81 12.87 -6.94
N VAL A 121 14.50 13.51 -5.99
CA VAL A 121 14.95 14.90 -6.13
C VAL A 121 15.89 15.04 -7.33
N ALA A 122 16.84 14.12 -7.48
CA ALA A 122 17.75 14.12 -8.62
C ALA A 122 17.01 13.97 -9.97
N ALA A 123 15.99 13.10 -10.03
CA ALA A 123 15.17 12.94 -11.24
C ALA A 123 14.36 14.21 -11.55
N HIS A 124 13.78 14.85 -10.53
CA HIS A 124 13.07 16.11 -10.70
C HIS A 124 13.99 17.20 -11.25
N ASN A 125 15.19 17.35 -10.68
CA ASN A 125 16.19 18.32 -11.17
C ASN A 125 16.52 18.10 -12.66
N LYS A 126 16.77 16.85 -13.06
CA LYS A 126 17.02 16.51 -14.48
C LYS A 126 15.84 16.84 -15.39
N ILE A 127 14.61 16.66 -14.91
CA ILE A 127 13.42 17.03 -15.68
C ILE A 127 13.34 18.56 -15.80
N GLU A 128 13.59 19.33 -14.74
CA GLU A 128 13.56 20.81 -14.77
C GLU A 128 14.53 21.42 -15.79
N GLU A 129 15.67 20.77 -16.05
CA GLU A 129 16.66 21.18 -17.06
C GLU A 129 16.11 21.09 -18.48
N LEU A 130 15.10 20.24 -18.73
CA LEU A 130 14.46 20.07 -20.03
C LEU A 130 13.33 21.07 -20.29
N LEU A 131 12.86 21.75 -19.25
CA LEU A 131 11.66 22.58 -19.27
C LEU A 131 11.96 24.05 -19.57
N THR A 132 11.01 24.74 -20.21
CA THR A 132 11.00 26.21 -20.25
C THR A 132 10.84 26.80 -18.86
N PRO A 133 11.15 28.09 -18.63
CA PRO A 133 10.95 28.73 -17.34
C PRO A 133 9.51 28.60 -16.79
N GLU A 134 8.51 28.72 -17.64
CA GLU A 134 7.09 28.63 -17.29
C GLU A 134 6.71 27.20 -16.90
N GLN A 135 7.12 26.21 -17.72
CA GLN A 135 6.93 24.80 -17.43
C GLN A 135 7.62 24.40 -16.11
N ARG A 136 8.85 24.87 -15.88
CA ARG A 136 9.61 24.61 -14.66
C ARG A 136 8.91 25.14 -13.42
N LYS A 137 8.34 26.34 -13.48
CA LYS A 137 7.56 26.91 -12.38
C LYS A 137 6.37 26.01 -12.03
N SER A 138 5.57 25.63 -13.03
CA SER A 138 4.44 24.71 -12.84
C SER A 138 4.86 23.36 -12.26
N ALA A 139 6.01 22.83 -12.69
CA ALA A 139 6.54 21.57 -12.19
C ALA A 139 6.90 21.64 -10.70
N ARG A 140 7.58 22.73 -10.29
CA ARG A 140 7.95 22.99 -8.90
C ARG A 140 6.73 23.19 -8.01
N ASP A 141 5.72 23.89 -8.48
CA ASP A 141 4.49 24.10 -7.72
C ASP A 141 3.77 22.77 -7.48
N TYR A 142 3.64 21.95 -8.53
CA TYR A 142 3.04 20.63 -8.43
C TYR A 142 3.79 19.71 -7.46
N TRP A 143 5.11 19.57 -7.65
CA TRP A 143 5.92 18.73 -6.76
C TRP A 143 5.96 19.29 -5.34
N GLY A 144 6.06 20.60 -5.17
CA GLY A 144 6.08 21.26 -3.87
C GLY A 144 4.80 21.03 -3.07
N GLN A 145 3.64 21.00 -3.73
CA GLN A 145 2.38 20.59 -3.09
C GLN A 145 2.41 19.14 -2.62
N SER A 146 2.93 18.22 -3.45
CA SER A 146 3.11 16.81 -3.06
C SER A 146 4.05 16.65 -1.85
N TRP A 147 5.15 17.41 -1.80
CA TRP A 147 6.08 17.41 -0.67
C TRP A 147 5.43 17.92 0.62
N ARG A 148 4.69 19.05 0.55
CA ARG A 148 3.96 19.59 1.70
C ARG A 148 2.92 18.60 2.22
N GLY A 149 2.19 17.93 1.34
CA GLY A 149 1.23 16.89 1.71
C GLY A 149 1.89 15.72 2.47
N ARG A 150 3.09 15.29 2.05
CA ARG A 150 3.84 14.24 2.76
C ARG A 150 4.39 14.69 4.12
N MET A 151 4.79 15.95 4.27
CA MET A 151 5.29 16.46 5.56
C MET A 151 4.19 16.65 6.60
N MET A 152 2.98 16.98 6.15
CA MET A 152 1.84 17.27 7.05
C MET A 152 1.06 16.01 7.47
N GLY A 153 1.52 14.81 7.08
CA GLY A 153 0.97 13.54 7.57
C GLY A 153 -0.52 13.33 7.29
N GLN A 154 -0.92 13.43 6.01
CA GLN A 154 -2.27 13.04 5.56
C GLN A 154 -2.46 11.52 5.64
#